data_AF-A0A7G8IZC7-F1
#
_entry.id   AF-A0A7G8IZC7-F1
#
_cell.length_a   1.000
_cell.length_b   1.000
_cell.length_c   1.000
_cell.angle_alpha   90.00
_cell.angle_beta   90.00
_cell.angle_gamma   90.00
#
_symmetry.space_group_name_H-M   'P 1'
#
loop_
_entity.id
_entity.type
_entity.pdbx_description
1 polymer ?
#
loop_
_entity_poly.entity_id
_entity_poly.type
_entity_poly.pdbx_seq_one_letter_code
_entity_poly.pdbx_strand_id
1 'polypeptide(L)'
;MWPNPWPRAEVAMITAEIFQRLEPLSKTDRLLPIGNGKEWKGPFLTDWPNKPGVSIERLKSWRGLKSIGIAMDHLVCADVDGITAIERLLTLDLLDPELTNTWRINRDNDPHRFKLIWRPTPEQRRVLPKQYCGKDPTKPPVKEGKEVLQKGEGVDQFALHNGSQMVVVGRHYTGGNYCWPDGQGPEALAPLPSQWCDYIVEQERDYPKPAAGAHRTVSTSRGNWMRLAHCPICGRNENTVCQIHTDGETIRCFKGSTFYPPDLQPGERTGEWRYKRDQHVSWGGFAIFTRVRPTLTQRLRDRLTR
;
A
#
# COMPACT_ATOMS: atom_id res chain seq x y z
N MET A 1 30.66 -1.02 -10.03
CA MET A 1 30.75 -0.91 -8.56
C MET A 1 30.87 0.57 -8.27
N TRP A 2 29.76 1.25 -7.97
CA TRP A 2 29.78 2.70 -7.72
C TRP A 2 30.18 2.93 -6.26
N PRO A 3 31.17 3.79 -5.97
CA PRO A 3 31.56 4.10 -4.60
C PRO A 3 30.41 4.81 -3.88
N ASN A 4 30.16 4.43 -2.63
CA ASN A 4 29.20 5.10 -1.75
C ASN A 4 29.73 6.50 -1.41
N PRO A 5 29.12 7.60 -1.87
CA PRO A 5 29.66 8.95 -1.72
C PRO A 5 29.33 9.58 -0.36
N TRP A 6 28.60 8.88 0.52
CA TRP A 6 28.10 9.44 1.76
C TRP A 6 29.00 9.07 2.95
N PRO A 7 29.56 10.06 3.68
CA PRO A 7 30.31 9.78 4.90
C PRO A 7 29.42 9.02 5.89
N ARG A 8 30.00 8.07 6.62
CA ARG A 8 29.31 7.34 7.69
C ARG A 8 28.82 8.35 8.73
N ALA A 9 27.55 8.73 8.63
CA ALA A 9 26.92 9.64 9.57
C ALA A 9 26.96 9.02 10.96
N GLU A 10 27.45 9.80 11.93
CA GLU A 10 27.27 9.53 13.35
C GLU A 10 25.79 9.28 13.63
N VAL A 11 25.51 8.38 14.59
CA VAL A 11 24.18 7.98 15.04
C VAL A 11 23.26 9.18 15.09
N ALA A 12 22.22 9.25 14.23
CA ALA A 12 21.30 10.38 14.23
C ALA A 12 20.47 10.38 15.53
N MET A 13 21.02 10.99 16.57
CA MET A 13 20.23 11.53 17.67
C MET A 13 19.28 12.56 17.08
N ILE A 14 18.04 12.58 17.54
CA ILE A 14 17.12 13.68 17.24
C ILE A 14 17.71 14.92 17.92
N THR A 15 18.35 15.79 17.14
CA THR A 15 19.09 16.96 17.63
C THR A 15 18.17 18.16 17.86
N ALA A 16 18.69 19.20 18.53
CA ALA A 16 18.00 20.47 18.66
C ALA A 16 17.65 21.10 17.30
N GLU A 17 18.54 20.95 16.31
CA GLU A 17 18.33 21.43 14.94
C GLU A 17 17.16 20.71 14.26
N ILE A 18 17.07 19.38 14.39
CA ILE A 18 15.93 18.60 13.87
C ILE A 18 14.61 19.10 14.46
N PHE A 19 14.58 19.36 15.77
CA PHE A 19 13.39 19.93 16.41
C PHE A 19 13.05 21.33 15.88
N GLN A 20 14.04 22.19 15.67
CA GLN A 20 13.84 23.52 15.10
C GLN A 20 13.24 23.45 13.68
N ARG A 21 13.72 22.51 12.86
CA ARG A 21 13.22 22.30 11.50
C ARG A 21 11.79 21.76 11.47
N LEU A 22 11.37 21.00 12.50
CA LEU A 22 10.00 20.47 12.61
C LEU A 22 8.99 21.45 13.23
N GLU A 23 9.46 22.49 13.93
CA GLU A 23 8.61 23.47 14.63
C GLU A 23 7.54 24.14 13.73
N PRO A 24 7.82 24.51 12.47
CA PRO A 24 6.77 25.03 11.59
C PRO A 24 5.68 23.99 11.31
N LEU A 25 6.07 22.72 11.11
CA LEU A 25 5.13 21.65 10.83
C LEU A 25 4.30 21.24 12.05
N SER A 26 4.84 21.30 13.27
CA SER A 26 4.05 20.96 14.47
C SER A 26 2.85 21.87 14.70
N LYS A 27 2.80 23.03 14.02
CA LYS A 27 1.68 23.98 14.07
C LYS A 27 0.57 23.63 13.07
N THR A 28 0.88 22.86 12.03
CA THR A 28 -0.04 22.55 10.91
C THR A 28 -0.36 21.08 10.78
N ASP A 29 0.50 20.19 11.26
CA ASP A 29 0.39 18.74 11.13
C ASP A 29 0.64 18.08 12.47
N ARG A 30 0.12 16.86 12.63
CA ARG A 30 0.27 16.11 13.89
C ARG A 30 1.60 15.36 13.90
N LEU A 31 2.52 15.81 14.74
CA LEU A 31 3.72 15.04 15.07
C LEU A 31 3.40 13.99 16.14
N LEU A 32 4.07 12.84 16.04
CA LEU A 32 3.84 11.66 16.86
C LEU A 32 5.15 11.17 17.46
N PRO A 33 5.18 10.84 18.77
CA PRO A 33 6.33 10.21 19.40
C PRO A 33 6.33 8.71 19.05
N ILE A 34 7.36 8.25 18.35
CA ILE A 34 7.45 6.87 17.83
C ILE A 34 8.48 6.07 18.62
N GLY A 35 8.14 4.81 18.87
CA GLY A 35 9.01 3.86 19.58
C GLY A 35 8.26 2.69 20.22
N ASN A 36 6.95 2.59 20.01
CA ASN A 36 6.11 1.54 20.59
C ASN A 36 6.07 0.28 19.71
N GLY A 37 5.75 -0.86 20.32
CA GLY A 37 5.64 -2.17 19.66
C GLY A 37 6.99 -2.84 19.37
N LYS A 38 6.94 -4.09 18.86
CA LYS A 38 8.14 -4.93 18.64
C LYS A 38 9.11 -4.35 17.60
N GLU A 39 8.59 -3.63 16.61
CA GLU A 39 9.40 -2.98 15.57
C GLU A 39 9.65 -1.50 15.85
N TRP A 40 9.26 -0.97 17.01
CA TRP A 40 9.42 0.44 17.39
C TRP A 40 8.85 1.46 16.38
N LYS A 41 7.95 1.02 15.48
CA LYS A 41 7.30 1.86 14.46
C LYS A 41 5.94 2.40 14.90
N GLY A 42 5.43 1.97 16.05
CA GLY A 42 4.15 2.46 16.57
C GLY A 42 4.31 3.78 17.33
N PRO A 43 3.31 4.69 17.25
CA PRO A 43 3.21 5.80 18.19
C PRO A 43 3.05 5.31 19.63
N PHE A 44 3.64 6.04 20.59
CA PHE A 44 3.40 5.81 22.02
C PHE A 44 1.99 6.23 22.46
N LEU A 45 1.33 7.08 21.67
CA LEU A 45 -0.02 7.55 21.95
C LEU A 45 -1.05 6.45 21.63
N THR A 46 -1.80 6.02 22.63
CA THR A 46 -2.99 5.18 22.43
C THR A 46 -4.07 5.98 21.71
N ASP A 47 -4.76 5.36 20.73
CA ASP A 47 -5.79 6.02 19.93
C ASP A 47 -5.31 7.32 19.25
N TRP A 48 -4.04 7.32 18.83
CA TRP A 48 -3.43 8.48 18.17
C TRP A 48 -4.17 8.98 16.92
N PRO A 49 -4.87 8.16 16.09
CA PRO A 49 -5.58 8.68 14.93
C PRO A 49 -6.65 9.72 15.29
N ASN A 50 -7.21 9.64 16.50
CA ASN A 50 -8.26 10.54 16.98
C ASN A 50 -7.76 11.62 17.95
N LYS A 51 -6.44 11.70 18.20
CA LYS A 51 -5.84 12.64 19.15
C LYS A 51 -5.05 13.74 18.45
N PRO A 52 -4.92 14.93 19.06
CA PRO A 52 -3.97 15.92 18.57
C PRO A 52 -2.55 15.35 18.58
N GLY A 53 -1.70 15.89 17.72
CA GLY A 53 -0.26 15.65 17.77
C GLY A 53 0.36 16.23 19.04
N VAL A 54 1.66 16.01 19.22
CA VAL A 54 2.43 16.52 20.36
C VAL A 54 3.29 17.72 19.94
N SER A 55 3.51 18.66 20.87
CA SER A 55 4.41 19.78 20.63
C SER A 55 5.88 19.35 20.60
N ILE A 56 6.75 20.22 20.08
CA ILE A 56 8.20 20.00 20.05
C ILE A 56 8.78 19.88 21.46
N GLU A 57 8.34 20.68 22.43
CA GLU A 57 8.75 20.59 23.84
C GLU A 57 8.39 19.24 24.45
N ARG A 58 7.20 18.73 24.08
CA ARG A 58 6.75 17.42 24.55
C ARG A 58 7.56 16.29 23.92
N LEU A 59 7.95 16.43 22.65
CA LEU A 59 8.85 15.46 21.99
C LEU A 59 10.26 15.49 22.60
N LYS A 60 10.83 16.67 22.85
CA LYS A 60 12.15 16.85 23.50
C LYS A 60 12.25 16.15 24.85
N SER A 61 11.16 16.16 25.62
CA SER A 61 11.08 15.54 26.94
C SER A 61 10.57 14.09 26.93
N TRP A 62 10.32 13.50 25.76
CA TRP A 62 9.69 12.18 25.66
C TRP A 62 10.66 11.05 26.01
N ARG A 63 10.45 10.42 27.17
CA ARG A 63 11.29 9.30 27.61
C ARG A 63 11.16 8.11 26.67
N GLY A 64 12.29 7.61 26.18
CA GLY A 64 12.34 6.40 25.34
C GLY A 64 11.98 6.63 23.86
N LEU A 65 11.86 7.90 23.43
CA LEU A 65 11.67 8.26 22.02
C LEU A 65 12.72 7.59 21.14
N LYS A 66 12.28 6.90 20.09
CA LYS A 66 13.17 6.29 19.09
C LYS A 66 13.22 7.12 17.83
N SER A 67 12.05 7.62 17.42
CA SER A 67 11.86 8.35 16.18
C SER A 67 10.68 9.31 16.31
N ILE A 68 10.57 10.25 15.37
CA ILE A 68 9.39 11.12 15.24
C ILE A 68 8.63 10.70 13.99
N GLY A 69 7.31 10.64 14.11
CA GLY A 69 6.40 10.39 13.02
C GLY A 69 5.51 11.59 12.73
N ILE A 70 4.89 11.60 11.57
CA ILE A 70 3.88 12.57 11.16
C ILE A 70 2.61 11.82 10.72
N ALA A 71 1.44 12.32 11.11
CA ALA A 71 0.17 11.78 10.63
C ALA A 71 -0.08 12.16 9.17
N MET A 72 -0.68 11.24 8.40
CA MET A 72 -0.87 11.40 6.95
C MET A 72 -2.22 12.03 6.57
N ASP A 73 -2.86 12.74 7.51
CA ASP A 73 -4.24 13.25 7.36
C ASP A 73 -4.39 14.25 6.21
N HIS A 74 -3.36 15.06 5.98
CA HIS A 74 -3.38 16.16 5.01
C HIS A 74 -2.23 16.05 4.00
N LEU A 75 -1.49 14.95 4.03
CA LEU A 75 -0.26 14.75 3.29
C LEU A 75 -0.41 13.57 2.34
N VAL A 76 0.51 13.51 1.38
CA VAL A 76 0.70 12.37 0.49
C VAL A 76 2.10 11.84 0.69
N CYS A 77 2.26 10.52 0.80
CA CYS A 77 3.55 9.87 0.87
C CYS A 77 3.66 8.72 -0.13
N ALA A 78 4.81 8.65 -0.79
CA ALA A 78 5.29 7.45 -1.45
C ALA A 78 6.44 6.86 -0.62
N ASP A 79 6.26 5.65 -0.11
CA ASP A 79 7.30 4.85 0.55
C ASP A 79 7.91 3.90 -0.47
N VAL A 80 9.12 4.24 -0.93
CA VAL A 80 9.86 3.50 -1.95
C VAL A 80 10.74 2.48 -1.25
N ASP A 81 10.42 1.20 -1.41
CA ASP A 81 11.05 0.11 -0.67
C ASP A 81 11.88 -0.81 -1.57
N GLY A 82 13.04 -0.35 -2.04
CA GLY A 82 14.03 -1.15 -2.76
C GLY A 82 14.27 -0.71 -4.20
N ILE A 83 15.30 -1.28 -4.82
CA ILE A 83 15.76 -0.87 -6.16
C ILE A 83 14.71 -1.16 -7.25
N THR A 84 13.98 -2.27 -7.16
CA THR A 84 12.95 -2.58 -8.16
C THR A 84 11.75 -1.61 -8.08
N ALA A 85 11.54 -0.97 -6.92
CA ALA A 85 10.55 0.09 -6.76
C ALA A 85 11.00 1.38 -7.47
N ILE A 86 12.29 1.71 -7.40
CA ILE A 86 12.88 2.84 -8.14
C ILE A 86 12.78 2.59 -9.65
N GLU A 87 13.20 1.41 -10.11
CA GLU A 87 13.10 1.01 -11.52
C GLU A 87 11.66 1.09 -12.02
N ARG A 88 10.69 0.62 -11.22
CA ARG A 88 9.27 0.73 -11.54
C ARG A 88 8.83 2.19 -11.74
N LEU A 89 9.21 3.09 -10.84
CA LEU A 89 8.88 4.52 -10.97
C LEU A 89 9.50 5.14 -12.23
N LEU A 90 10.76 4.79 -12.54
CA LEU A 90 11.42 5.24 -13.77
C LEU A 90 10.73 4.73 -15.04
N THR A 91 10.21 3.50 -15.05
CA THR A 91 9.47 2.96 -16.22
C THR A 91 8.11 3.61 -16.47
N LEU A 92 7.58 4.36 -15.49
CA LEU A 92 6.37 5.16 -15.64
C LEU A 92 6.68 6.56 -16.24
N ASP A 93 7.92 6.73 -16.73
CA ASP A 93 8.45 7.78 -17.62
C ASP A 93 8.37 9.22 -17.12
N LEU A 94 7.93 9.45 -15.88
CA LEU A 94 7.75 10.79 -15.31
C LEU A 94 7.90 10.85 -13.77
N LEU A 95 8.27 9.74 -13.11
CA LEU A 95 8.33 9.65 -11.64
C LEU A 95 9.77 9.46 -11.15
N ASP A 96 10.74 10.18 -11.70
CA ASP A 96 12.11 10.12 -11.17
C ASP A 96 12.15 10.69 -9.74
N PRO A 97 12.45 9.85 -8.72
CA PRO A 97 12.53 10.30 -7.35
C PRO A 97 13.65 11.32 -7.11
N GLU A 98 14.68 11.34 -7.95
CA GLU A 98 15.81 12.25 -7.85
C GLU A 98 15.49 13.65 -8.41
N LEU A 99 14.53 13.73 -9.34
CA LEU A 99 14.05 15.01 -9.88
C LEU A 99 12.92 15.62 -9.04
N THR A 100 12.44 14.89 -8.03
CA THR A 100 11.38 15.38 -7.14
C THR A 100 11.99 16.22 -6.01
N ASN A 101 11.77 17.53 -6.05
CA ASN A 101 12.11 18.41 -4.95
C ASN A 101 10.97 18.47 -3.92
N THR A 102 11.03 17.60 -2.90
CA THR A 102 10.09 17.62 -1.79
C THR A 102 10.75 17.14 -0.49
N TRP A 103 9.98 17.00 0.60
CA TRP A 103 10.51 16.39 1.81
C TRP A 103 10.86 14.91 1.57
N ARG A 104 12.16 14.62 1.54
CA ARG A 104 12.72 13.29 1.35
C ARG A 104 13.29 12.73 2.65
N ILE A 105 12.93 11.49 2.95
CA ILE A 105 13.41 10.77 4.13
C ILE A 105 14.19 9.55 3.65
N ASN A 106 15.51 9.60 3.80
CA ASN A 106 16.39 8.51 3.44
C ASN A 106 16.63 7.57 4.63
N ARG A 107 17.16 6.39 4.32
CA ARG A 107 17.81 5.52 5.28
C ARG A 107 19.32 5.61 5.08
N ASP A 108 20.05 5.98 6.13
CA ASP A 108 21.52 6.11 6.07
C ASP A 108 22.26 4.80 5.73
N ASN A 109 21.58 3.67 5.90
CA ASN A 109 22.12 2.33 5.66
C ASN A 109 21.55 1.62 4.44
N ASP A 110 20.65 2.25 3.69
CA ASP A 110 20.09 1.69 2.46
C ASP A 110 19.65 2.83 1.51
N PRO A 111 20.45 3.16 0.48
CA PRO A 111 20.15 4.27 -0.42
C PRO A 111 18.93 3.99 -1.33
N HIS A 112 18.47 2.74 -1.39
CA HIS A 112 17.32 2.35 -2.23
C HIS A 112 16.00 2.33 -1.47
N ARG A 113 16.00 2.78 -0.21
CA ARG A 113 14.81 2.87 0.63
C ARG A 113 14.64 4.28 1.16
N PHE A 114 13.60 4.95 0.69
CA PHE A 114 13.31 6.32 1.08
C PHE A 114 11.83 6.63 0.97
N LYS A 115 11.41 7.74 1.56
CA LYS A 115 10.05 8.28 1.45
C LYS A 115 10.08 9.64 0.82
N LEU A 116 9.08 9.93 0.02
CA LEU A 116 8.78 11.26 -0.49
C LEU A 116 7.45 11.70 0.11
N ILE A 117 7.39 12.91 0.66
CA ILE A 117 6.19 13.47 1.27
C ILE A 117 5.85 14.80 0.61
N TRP A 118 4.59 14.95 0.19
CA TRP A 118 4.06 16.18 -0.40
C TRP A 118 2.86 16.70 0.38
N ARG A 119 2.61 18.01 0.23
CA ARG A 119 1.38 18.65 0.68
C ARG A 119 0.52 19.00 -0.54
N PRO A 120 -0.53 18.23 -0.84
CA PRO A 120 -1.36 18.52 -2.01
C PRO A 120 -2.03 19.90 -1.91
N THR A 121 -2.15 20.58 -3.04
CA THR A 121 -2.88 21.85 -3.18
C THR A 121 -4.38 21.64 -2.96
N PRO A 122 -5.17 22.70 -2.71
CA PRO A 122 -6.63 22.59 -2.66
C PRO A 122 -7.23 21.92 -3.90
N GLU A 123 -6.70 22.19 -5.09
CA GLU A 123 -7.13 21.60 -6.37
C GLU A 123 -6.84 20.09 -6.40
N GLN A 124 -5.65 19.69 -5.98
CA GLN A 124 -5.24 18.28 -5.93
C GLN A 124 -6.07 17.50 -4.92
N ARG A 125 -6.41 18.09 -3.77
CA ARG A 125 -7.30 17.47 -2.77
C ARG A 125 -8.71 17.20 -3.30
N ARG A 126 -9.17 17.91 -4.33
CA ARG A 126 -10.48 17.66 -4.96
C ARG A 126 -10.48 16.42 -5.85
N VAL A 127 -9.33 16.07 -6.44
CA VAL A 127 -9.20 14.93 -7.36
C VAL A 127 -8.61 13.69 -6.72
N LEU A 128 -7.78 13.86 -5.68
CA LEU A 128 -7.24 12.75 -4.91
C LEU A 128 -8.36 12.00 -4.18
N PRO A 129 -8.20 10.69 -3.96
CA PRO A 129 -9.10 9.95 -3.08
C PRO A 129 -9.16 10.58 -1.69
N LYS A 130 -10.36 10.58 -1.09
CA LYS A 130 -10.57 11.14 0.26
C LYS A 130 -9.65 10.49 1.30
N GLN A 131 -9.38 9.20 1.15
CA GLN A 131 -8.36 8.45 1.87
C GLN A 131 -7.87 7.33 0.97
N TYR A 132 -6.56 7.11 0.93
CA TYR A 132 -5.97 6.02 0.15
C TYR A 132 -4.73 5.46 0.83
N CYS A 133 -4.66 4.13 0.84
CA CYS A 133 -3.50 3.35 1.24
C CYS A 133 -3.38 2.20 0.23
N GLY A 134 -2.37 2.28 -0.63
CA GLY A 134 -2.15 1.33 -1.71
C GLY A 134 -0.72 0.80 -1.73
N LYS A 135 -0.54 -0.26 -2.52
CA LYS A 135 0.75 -0.90 -2.73
C LYS A 135 0.88 -1.27 -4.20
N ASP A 136 1.97 -0.84 -4.83
CA ASP A 136 2.44 -1.30 -6.14
C ASP A 136 3.64 -2.24 -5.92
N PRO A 137 3.43 -3.57 -5.79
CA PRO A 137 4.49 -4.52 -5.50
C PRO A 137 5.33 -4.80 -6.75
N THR A 138 6.65 -4.67 -6.62
CA THR A 138 7.60 -4.85 -7.74
C THR A 138 8.41 -6.13 -7.63
N LYS A 139 8.60 -6.64 -6.40
CA LYS A 139 9.28 -7.91 -6.14
C LYS A 139 8.60 -8.64 -4.97
N PRO A 140 8.22 -9.91 -5.13
CA PRO A 140 7.62 -10.66 -4.04
C PRO A 140 8.65 -10.95 -2.93
N PRO A 141 8.23 -11.08 -1.67
CA PRO A 141 9.10 -11.57 -0.60
C PRO A 141 9.56 -13.00 -0.87
N VAL A 142 10.81 -13.30 -0.53
CA VAL A 142 11.33 -14.68 -0.52
C VAL A 142 11.01 -15.31 0.83
N LYS A 143 10.38 -16.48 0.81
CA LYS A 143 9.89 -17.17 2.00
C LYS A 143 10.36 -18.61 2.04
N GLU A 144 10.64 -19.09 3.25
CA GLU A 144 10.80 -20.51 3.56
C GLU A 144 9.74 -20.90 4.58
N GLY A 145 8.73 -21.65 4.14
CA GLY A 145 7.53 -21.89 4.93
C GLY A 145 6.82 -20.58 5.31
N LYS A 146 6.75 -20.29 6.62
CA LYS A 146 6.15 -19.05 7.16
C LYS A 146 7.17 -17.94 7.38
N GLU A 147 8.45 -18.25 7.29
CA GLU A 147 9.53 -17.29 7.53
C GLU A 147 9.79 -16.44 6.28
N VAL A 148 10.00 -15.14 6.48
CA VAL A 148 10.35 -14.21 5.40
C VAL A 148 11.86 -14.02 5.43
N LEU A 149 12.56 -14.70 4.51
CA LEU A 149 14.01 -14.61 4.37
C LEU A 149 14.43 -13.27 3.76
N GLN A 150 13.64 -12.78 2.80
CA GLN A 150 13.83 -11.45 2.22
C GLN A 150 12.47 -10.77 2.07
N LYS A 151 12.39 -9.51 2.48
CA LYS A 151 11.19 -8.70 2.26
C LYS A 151 10.99 -8.45 0.77
N GLY A 152 9.72 -8.34 0.37
CA GLY A 152 9.39 -7.87 -0.96
C GLY A 152 9.76 -6.40 -1.12
N GLU A 153 9.70 -5.93 -2.36
CA GLU A 153 9.95 -4.54 -2.73
C GLU A 153 8.69 -3.97 -3.41
N GLY A 154 8.56 -2.66 -3.37
CA GLY A 154 7.47 -1.95 -4.02
C GLY A 154 7.35 -0.52 -3.57
N VAL A 155 6.30 0.14 -4.06
CA VAL A 155 5.93 1.49 -3.63
C VAL A 155 4.64 1.38 -2.83
N ASP A 156 4.69 1.76 -1.56
CA ASP A 156 3.47 1.94 -0.76
C ASP A 156 3.05 3.42 -0.84
N GLN A 157 1.78 3.69 -1.17
CA GLN A 157 1.27 5.05 -1.28
C GLN A 157 0.22 5.33 -0.22
N PHE A 158 0.30 6.52 0.37
CA PHE A 158 -0.63 7.00 1.38
C PHE A 158 -1.09 8.40 0.98
N ALA A 159 -2.39 8.62 0.81
CA ALA A 159 -2.93 9.94 0.51
C ALA A 159 -4.09 10.27 1.44
N LEU A 160 -3.94 11.37 2.19
CA LEU A 160 -4.97 11.92 3.07
C LEU A 160 -5.52 10.91 4.09
N HIS A 161 -4.72 9.91 4.45
CA HIS A 161 -5.20 8.71 5.12
C HIS A 161 -5.16 8.89 6.64
N ASN A 162 -6.31 9.15 7.24
CA ASN A 162 -6.46 9.15 8.69
C ASN A 162 -6.16 7.74 9.24
N GLY A 163 -5.28 7.63 10.23
CA GLY A 163 -4.83 6.36 10.79
C GLY A 163 -3.55 5.79 10.17
N SER A 164 -2.94 6.50 9.20
CA SER A 164 -1.58 6.21 8.72
C SER A 164 -0.59 7.26 9.20
N GLN A 165 0.64 6.83 9.50
CA GLN A 165 1.72 7.70 9.94
C GLN A 165 3.03 7.33 9.25
N MET A 166 3.89 8.30 9.02
CA MET A 166 5.23 8.10 8.48
C MET A 166 6.28 8.48 9.49
N VAL A 167 7.24 7.60 9.74
CA VAL A 167 8.44 7.94 10.50
C VAL A 167 9.30 8.84 9.63
N VAL A 168 9.58 10.05 10.11
CA VAL A 168 10.29 11.07 9.35
C VAL A 168 11.74 11.25 9.80
N VAL A 169 12.08 10.95 11.05
CA VAL A 169 13.46 11.04 11.54
C VAL A 169 13.69 10.15 12.76
N GLY A 170 14.91 9.67 12.95
CA GLY A 170 15.34 8.88 14.11
C GLY A 170 15.65 7.44 13.76
N ARG A 171 15.65 6.54 14.75
CA ARG A 171 16.21 5.20 14.60
C ARG A 171 15.31 4.23 13.83
N HIS A 172 15.89 3.46 12.92
CA HIS A 172 15.22 2.32 12.29
C HIS A 172 15.47 1.02 13.09
N TYR A 173 14.44 0.18 13.24
CA TYR A 173 14.48 -0.99 14.12
C TYR A 173 15.46 -2.10 13.68
N THR A 174 15.67 -2.27 12.38
CA THR A 174 16.67 -3.20 11.84
C THR A 174 18.08 -2.60 11.76
N GLY A 175 18.30 -1.44 12.40
CA GLY A 175 19.54 -0.66 12.27
C GLY A 175 19.45 0.44 11.21
N GLY A 176 20.37 1.41 11.32
CA GLY A 176 20.37 2.67 10.58
C GLY A 176 19.39 3.71 11.15
N ASN A 177 19.32 4.85 10.50
CA ASN A 177 18.48 5.98 10.86
C ASN A 177 17.72 6.54 9.64
N TYR A 178 16.53 7.05 9.93
CA TYR A 178 15.80 7.94 9.06
C TYR A 178 16.42 9.33 9.15
N CYS A 179 16.83 9.89 8.02
CA CYS A 179 17.48 11.20 7.92
C CYS A 179 16.99 11.96 6.68
N TRP A 180 17.27 13.26 6.64
CA TRP A 180 16.94 14.11 5.50
C TRP A 180 18.24 14.55 4.83
N PRO A 181 18.36 14.42 3.51
CA PRO A 181 19.42 15.11 2.77
C PRO A 181 19.34 16.63 2.96
N ASP A 182 20.47 17.30 2.76
CA ASP A 182 20.53 18.76 2.84
C ASP A 182 19.55 19.41 1.86
N GLY A 183 18.76 20.35 2.37
CA GLY A 183 17.74 21.05 1.58
C GLY A 183 16.51 20.21 1.20
N GLN A 184 16.39 18.96 1.67
CA GLN A 184 15.26 18.07 1.40
C GLN A 184 14.50 17.66 2.68
N GLY A 185 14.58 18.46 3.74
CA GLY A 185 13.86 18.22 4.98
C GLY A 185 12.42 18.76 4.97
N PRO A 186 11.81 18.96 6.15
CA PRO A 186 10.44 19.46 6.24
C PRO A 186 10.23 20.82 5.57
N GLU A 187 11.26 21.65 5.50
CA GLU A 187 11.25 22.93 4.79
C GLU A 187 11.09 22.80 3.27
N ALA A 188 11.40 21.63 2.70
CA ALA A 188 11.23 21.33 1.28
C ALA A 188 9.84 20.81 0.92
N LEU A 189 8.93 20.68 1.90
CA LEU A 189 7.58 20.14 1.68
C LEU A 189 6.85 20.94 0.59
N ALA A 190 6.61 20.29 -0.55
CA ALA A 190 6.13 20.91 -1.77
C ALA A 190 4.75 20.35 -2.19
N PRO A 191 4.04 21.04 -3.10
CA PRO A 191 2.89 20.48 -3.80
C PRO A 191 3.21 19.13 -4.46
N LEU A 192 2.20 18.26 -4.55
CA LEU A 192 2.33 16.97 -5.25
C LEU A 192 2.52 17.23 -6.75
N PRO A 193 3.51 16.65 -7.44
CA PRO A 193 3.58 16.76 -8.90
C PRO A 193 2.36 16.10 -9.56
N SER A 194 1.90 16.62 -10.69
CA SER A 194 0.71 16.09 -11.39
C SER A 194 0.84 14.60 -11.70
N GLN A 195 2.02 14.16 -12.13
CA GLN A 195 2.30 12.77 -12.46
C GLN A 195 2.12 11.83 -11.26
N TRP A 196 2.55 12.27 -10.06
CA TRP A 196 2.33 11.53 -8.82
C TRP A 196 0.85 11.53 -8.42
N CYS A 197 0.13 12.63 -8.67
CA CYS A 197 -1.31 12.72 -8.45
C CYS A 197 -2.06 11.74 -9.36
N ASP A 198 -1.76 11.73 -10.65
CA ASP A 198 -2.36 10.85 -11.64
C ASP A 198 -2.06 9.39 -11.30
N TYR A 199 -0.81 9.07 -10.94
CA TYR A 199 -0.43 7.74 -10.49
C TYR A 199 -1.27 7.26 -9.30
N ILE A 200 -1.49 8.09 -8.28
CA ILE A 200 -2.32 7.72 -7.12
C ILE A 200 -3.78 7.50 -7.52
N VAL A 201 -4.34 8.38 -8.37
CA VAL A 201 -5.73 8.27 -8.86
C VAL A 201 -5.92 7.02 -9.71
N GLU A 202 -4.98 6.71 -10.61
CA GLU A 202 -4.99 5.49 -11.41
C GLU A 202 -4.87 4.25 -10.55
N GLN A 203 -3.93 4.25 -9.59
CA GLN A 203 -3.81 3.15 -8.66
C GLN A 203 -5.09 2.97 -7.85
N GLU A 204 -5.73 4.02 -7.33
CA GLU A 204 -7.00 3.92 -6.59
C GLU A 204 -8.18 3.42 -7.46
N ARG A 205 -8.21 3.79 -8.74
CA ARG A 205 -9.18 3.30 -9.72
C ARG A 205 -8.99 1.82 -9.99
N ASP A 206 -7.75 1.41 -10.19
CA ASP A 206 -7.39 0.05 -10.61
C ASP A 206 -7.20 -0.90 -9.40
N TYR A 207 -7.12 -0.33 -8.18
CA TYR A 207 -7.14 -1.09 -6.93
C TYR A 207 -8.52 -1.71 -6.77
N PRO A 208 -8.63 -3.04 -6.54
CA PRO A 208 -9.91 -3.67 -6.31
C PRO A 208 -10.53 -3.11 -5.01
N LYS A 209 -11.46 -2.17 -5.15
CA LYS A 209 -12.26 -1.65 -4.04
C LYS A 209 -13.12 -2.80 -3.50
N PRO A 210 -12.97 -3.23 -2.24
CA PRO A 210 -13.96 -4.11 -1.64
C PRO A 210 -15.31 -3.39 -1.71
N ALA A 211 -16.34 -4.05 -2.24
CA ALA A 211 -17.67 -3.47 -2.32
C ALA A 211 -18.12 -2.94 -0.94
N ALA A 212 -18.70 -1.73 -0.93
CA ALA A 212 -19.28 -1.13 0.28
C ALA A 212 -20.25 -2.14 0.94
N GLY A 213 -19.91 -2.61 2.14
CA GLY A 213 -20.60 -3.70 2.82
C GLY A 213 -19.70 -4.85 3.31
N ALA A 214 -18.40 -4.83 2.98
CA ALA A 214 -17.41 -5.83 3.38
C ALA A 214 -17.21 -6.04 4.91
N HIS A 215 -17.85 -5.23 5.76
CA HIS A 215 -17.83 -5.37 7.23
C HIS A 215 -19.13 -5.88 7.86
N ARG A 216 -20.10 -6.40 7.09
CA ARG A 216 -21.08 -7.32 7.68
C ARG A 216 -20.51 -8.73 7.69
N THR A 217 -19.73 -9.02 8.72
CA THR A 217 -19.38 -10.38 9.13
C THR A 217 -20.65 -11.14 9.50
N VAL A 218 -21.23 -11.85 8.53
CA VAL A 218 -22.06 -13.01 8.85
C VAL A 218 -21.12 -14.19 9.00
N SER A 219 -20.83 -14.52 10.25
CA SER A 219 -20.14 -15.75 10.64
C SER A 219 -20.77 -16.96 9.96
N THR A 220 -19.98 -17.84 9.33
CA THR A 220 -19.75 -19.20 9.85
C THR A 220 -18.85 -20.06 8.93
N SER A 221 -17.82 -20.63 9.58
CA SER A 221 -17.16 -21.95 9.36
C SER A 221 -16.42 -22.34 8.07
N ARG A 222 -15.10 -22.58 8.28
CA ARG A 222 -14.21 -23.62 7.74
C ARG A 222 -14.17 -23.85 6.22
N GLY A 223 -13.24 -23.12 5.61
CA GLY A 223 -12.68 -23.40 4.29
C GLY A 223 -12.26 -22.08 3.67
N ASN A 224 -11.23 -22.11 2.84
CA ASN A 224 -10.79 -20.97 2.04
C ASN A 224 -11.83 -20.53 1.00
N TRP A 225 -13.13 -20.69 1.26
CA TRP A 225 -14.24 -20.48 0.34
C TRP A 225 -15.27 -19.56 0.97
N MET A 226 -15.49 -18.41 0.35
CA MET A 226 -16.44 -17.40 0.76
C MET A 226 -17.66 -17.43 -0.15
N ARG A 227 -18.87 -17.28 0.39
CA ARG A 227 -20.11 -17.24 -0.40
C ARG A 227 -20.20 -15.92 -1.18
N LEU A 228 -20.60 -16.01 -2.44
CA LEU A 228 -20.83 -14.86 -3.31
C LEU A 228 -22.26 -14.35 -3.13
N ALA A 229 -22.40 -13.04 -2.90
CA ALA A 229 -23.69 -12.36 -2.94
C ALA A 229 -24.27 -12.33 -4.37
N HIS A 230 -23.40 -12.18 -5.37
CA HIS A 230 -23.73 -12.28 -6.78
C HIS A 230 -22.68 -13.13 -7.51
N CYS A 231 -23.11 -14.13 -8.26
CA CYS A 231 -22.22 -15.03 -9.00
C CYS A 231 -21.98 -14.50 -10.43
N PRO A 232 -20.74 -14.14 -10.80
CA PRO A 232 -20.45 -13.58 -12.12
C PRO A 232 -20.53 -14.62 -13.27
N ILE A 233 -20.73 -15.90 -12.95
CA ILE A 233 -20.78 -16.99 -13.95
C ILE A 233 -22.22 -17.34 -14.33
N CYS A 234 -23.11 -17.51 -13.34
CA CYS A 234 -24.51 -17.91 -13.56
C CYS A 234 -25.52 -16.80 -13.24
N GLY A 235 -25.06 -15.61 -12.83
CA GLY A 235 -25.92 -14.49 -12.46
C GLY A 235 -26.67 -14.63 -11.13
N ARG A 236 -26.52 -15.76 -10.42
CA ARG A 236 -27.20 -16.03 -9.14
C ARG A 236 -26.99 -14.89 -8.15
N ASN A 237 -28.08 -14.30 -7.70
CA ASN A 237 -28.14 -13.18 -6.74
C ASN A 237 -28.95 -13.51 -5.48
N GLU A 238 -29.48 -14.72 -5.39
CA GLU A 238 -30.26 -15.24 -4.26
C GLU A 238 -29.73 -16.60 -3.81
N ASN A 239 -30.03 -16.99 -2.57
CA ASN A 239 -29.60 -18.28 -1.99
C ASN A 239 -28.08 -18.50 -2.17
N THR A 240 -27.27 -17.67 -1.49
CA THR A 240 -25.82 -17.43 -1.66
C THR A 240 -24.93 -18.70 -1.57
N VAL A 241 -25.05 -19.58 -2.55
CA VAL A 241 -24.47 -20.93 -2.53
C VAL A 241 -23.20 -21.04 -3.40
N CYS A 242 -23.09 -20.20 -4.42
CA CYS A 242 -21.86 -20.04 -5.19
C CYS A 242 -20.75 -19.45 -4.30
N GLN A 243 -19.51 -19.87 -4.51
CA GLN A 243 -18.41 -19.49 -3.63
C GLN A 243 -17.17 -19.10 -4.41
N ILE A 244 -16.40 -18.16 -3.87
CA ILE A 244 -15.09 -17.76 -4.35
C ILE A 244 -14.03 -18.19 -3.35
N HIS A 245 -12.90 -18.67 -3.83
CA HIS A 245 -11.76 -19.00 -2.99
C HIS A 245 -11.14 -17.71 -2.42
N THR A 246 -10.46 -17.79 -1.27
CA THR A 246 -9.85 -16.62 -0.61
C THR A 246 -8.74 -15.96 -1.42
N ASP A 247 -8.22 -16.63 -2.46
CA ASP A 247 -7.28 -16.04 -3.41
C ASP A 247 -7.95 -15.06 -4.41
N GLY A 248 -9.28 -15.05 -4.51
CA GLY A 248 -10.02 -14.24 -5.48
C GLY A 248 -9.92 -14.73 -6.93
N GLU A 249 -9.24 -15.84 -7.18
CA GLU A 249 -8.87 -16.33 -8.52
C GLU A 249 -9.62 -17.61 -8.92
N THR A 250 -10.31 -18.25 -7.97
CA THR A 250 -11.08 -19.48 -8.23
C THR A 250 -12.53 -19.34 -7.75
N ILE A 251 -13.51 -19.63 -8.61
CA ILE A 251 -14.92 -19.70 -8.25
C ILE A 251 -15.44 -21.13 -8.40
N ARG A 252 -16.28 -21.56 -7.46
CA ARG A 252 -17.17 -22.70 -7.64
C ARG A 252 -18.62 -22.22 -7.79
N CYS A 253 -19.16 -22.45 -8.98
CA CYS A 253 -20.52 -22.09 -9.35
C CYS A 253 -21.44 -23.29 -9.11
N PHE A 254 -22.46 -23.14 -8.28
CA PHE A 254 -23.36 -24.25 -7.91
C PHE A 254 -24.31 -24.61 -9.06
N LYS A 255 -24.48 -25.91 -9.30
CA LYS A 255 -25.41 -26.46 -10.29
C LYS A 255 -26.82 -26.58 -9.70
N GLY A 256 -27.58 -25.49 -9.74
CA GLY A 256 -28.98 -25.49 -9.30
C GLY A 256 -29.97 -25.59 -10.46
N SER A 257 -31.25 -25.73 -10.15
CA SER A 257 -32.34 -25.77 -11.14
C SER A 257 -32.60 -24.42 -11.81
N THR A 258 -32.60 -23.32 -11.04
CA THR A 258 -32.89 -21.96 -11.55
C THR A 258 -31.64 -21.26 -12.10
N PHE A 259 -30.52 -21.38 -11.39
CA PHE A 259 -29.24 -20.83 -11.84
C PHE A 259 -28.25 -21.97 -12.02
N TYR A 260 -27.74 -22.07 -13.24
CA TYR A 260 -26.85 -23.13 -13.66
C TYR A 260 -25.64 -22.49 -14.39
N PRO A 261 -24.40 -22.99 -14.17
CA PRO A 261 -23.24 -22.53 -14.92
C PRO A 261 -23.42 -22.80 -16.43
N PRO A 262 -22.85 -21.97 -17.32
CA PRO A 262 -22.88 -22.25 -18.75
C PRO A 262 -22.23 -23.61 -19.05
N ASP A 263 -22.76 -24.32 -20.06
CA ASP A 263 -22.21 -25.59 -20.51
C ASP A 263 -20.93 -25.32 -21.31
N LEU A 264 -19.79 -25.72 -20.74
CA LEU A 264 -18.45 -25.39 -21.24
C LEU A 264 -17.55 -26.61 -21.13
N GLN A 265 -16.67 -26.78 -22.11
CA GLN A 265 -15.60 -27.76 -22.06
C GLN A 265 -14.39 -27.23 -21.27
N PRO A 266 -13.60 -28.10 -20.61
CA PRO A 266 -12.41 -27.68 -19.88
C PRO A 266 -11.49 -26.80 -20.74
N GLY A 267 -11.23 -25.57 -20.27
CA GLY A 267 -10.42 -24.59 -21.00
C GLY A 267 -11.22 -23.49 -21.70
N GLU A 268 -12.53 -23.68 -21.93
CA GLU A 268 -13.43 -22.65 -22.46
C GLU A 268 -13.76 -21.58 -21.42
N ARG A 269 -14.30 -20.45 -21.87
CA ARG A 269 -14.40 -19.22 -21.07
C ARG A 269 -15.82 -18.66 -21.03
N THR A 270 -16.14 -18.03 -19.91
CA THR A 270 -17.26 -17.11 -19.74
C THR A 270 -16.74 -15.82 -19.10
N GLY A 271 -16.70 -14.74 -19.88
CA GLY A 271 -16.04 -13.48 -19.49
C GLY A 271 -14.57 -13.67 -19.07
N GLU A 272 -14.26 -13.24 -17.85
CA GLU A 272 -12.93 -13.38 -17.24
C GLU A 272 -12.63 -14.77 -16.70
N TRP A 273 -13.58 -15.70 -16.73
CA TRP A 273 -13.48 -16.99 -16.05
C TRP A 273 -13.28 -18.12 -17.06
N ARG A 274 -12.38 -19.05 -16.75
CA ARG A 274 -12.13 -20.27 -17.54
C ARG A 274 -12.65 -21.49 -16.79
N TYR A 275 -13.51 -22.26 -17.43
CA TYR A 275 -14.00 -23.51 -16.87
C TYR A 275 -12.88 -24.54 -16.78
N LYS A 276 -12.84 -25.28 -15.66
CA LYS A 276 -11.81 -26.29 -15.38
C LYS A 276 -12.39 -27.69 -15.34
N ARG A 277 -13.38 -27.90 -14.48
CA ARG A 277 -13.99 -29.20 -14.20
C ARG A 277 -15.19 -29.04 -13.31
N ASP A 278 -15.97 -30.09 -13.22
CA ASP A 278 -16.96 -30.24 -12.17
C ASP A 278 -16.33 -30.77 -10.86
N GLN A 279 -16.95 -30.41 -9.75
CA GLN A 279 -16.65 -30.88 -8.41
C GLN A 279 -17.96 -31.21 -7.71
N HIS A 280 -18.06 -32.42 -7.16
CA HIS A 280 -19.18 -32.80 -6.30
C HIS A 280 -18.74 -32.77 -4.84
N VAL A 281 -19.58 -32.20 -3.98
CA VAL A 281 -19.43 -32.25 -2.52
C VAL A 281 -20.70 -32.85 -1.91
N SER A 282 -20.67 -33.15 -0.61
CA SER A 282 -21.75 -33.87 0.09
C SER A 282 -23.15 -33.27 -0.04
N TRP A 283 -23.27 -32.02 -0.47
CA TRP A 283 -24.55 -31.30 -0.57
C TRP A 283 -24.83 -30.75 -1.98
N GLY A 284 -24.01 -31.09 -2.99
CA GLY A 284 -24.34 -30.83 -4.39
C GLY A 284 -23.16 -30.68 -5.33
N GLY A 285 -23.50 -30.45 -6.61
CA GLY A 285 -22.54 -30.29 -7.70
C GLY A 285 -22.15 -28.84 -7.96
N PHE A 286 -20.89 -28.65 -8.32
CA PHE A 286 -20.30 -27.36 -8.68
C PHE A 286 -19.52 -27.47 -9.99
N ALA A 287 -19.52 -26.39 -10.77
CA ALA A 287 -18.56 -26.16 -11.84
C ALA A 287 -17.45 -25.23 -11.31
N ILE A 288 -16.19 -25.61 -11.51
CA ILE A 288 -15.01 -24.86 -11.06
C ILE A 288 -14.47 -24.00 -12.20
N PHE A 289 -14.21 -22.75 -11.88
CA PHE A 289 -13.68 -21.75 -12.79
C PHE A 289 -12.46 -21.05 -12.18
N THR A 290 -11.48 -20.72 -13.03
CA THR A 290 -10.31 -19.92 -12.64
C THR A 290 -10.22 -18.67 -13.50
N ARG A 291 -9.79 -17.55 -12.93
CA ARG A 291 -9.63 -16.29 -13.66
C ARG A 291 -8.61 -16.43 -14.80
N VAL A 292 -8.91 -15.86 -15.96
CA VAL A 292 -8.04 -15.88 -17.12
C VAL A 292 -7.03 -14.75 -17.00
N ARG A 293 -5.76 -15.12 -16.90
CA ARG A 293 -4.67 -14.17 -17.02
C ARG A 293 -4.45 -13.86 -18.50
N PRO A 294 -4.42 -12.58 -18.91
CA PRO A 294 -4.08 -12.23 -20.28
C PRO A 294 -2.66 -12.67 -20.57
N THR A 295 -2.44 -13.29 -21.74
CA THR A 295 -1.10 -13.65 -22.19
C THR A 295 -0.28 -12.39 -22.44
N LEU A 296 1.05 -12.50 -22.38
CA LEU A 296 1.96 -11.37 -22.67
C LEU A 296 1.60 -10.69 -24.00
N THR A 297 1.30 -11.49 -25.02
CA THR A 297 0.90 -11.04 -26.36
C THR A 297 -0.43 -10.28 -26.38
N GLN A 298 -1.41 -10.67 -25.57
CA GLN A 298 -2.69 -9.95 -25.45
C GLN A 298 -2.50 -8.61 -24.73
N ARG A 299 -1.70 -8.58 -23.66
CA ARG A 299 -1.35 -7.34 -22.96
C ARG A 299 -0.63 -6.33 -23.85
N LEU A 300 0.16 -6.82 -24.81
CA LEU A 300 0.88 -5.98 -25.78
C LEU A 300 -0.05 -5.47 -26.90
N ARG A 301 -1.01 -6.27 -27.38
CA ARG A 301 -1.98 -5.83 -28.39
C ARG A 301 -2.96 -4.78 -27.88
N ASP A 302 -3.50 -4.97 -26.68
CA ASP A 302 -4.46 -4.03 -26.08
C ASP A 302 -3.83 -2.65 -25.77
N ARG A 303 -2.49 -2.59 -25.70
CA ARG A 303 -1.70 -1.34 -25.58
C ARG A 303 -1.42 -0.64 -26.91
N LEU A 304 -1.48 -1.37 -28.03
CA LEU A 304 -1.22 -0.82 -29.37
C LEU A 304 -2.50 -0.35 -30.08
N THR A 305 -3.68 -0.68 -29.54
CA THR A 305 -4.98 -0.26 -30.04
C THR A 305 -5.66 0.81 -29.17
N ARG A 306 -4.91 1.44 -28.25
CA ARG A 306 -5.34 2.62 -27.50
C ARG A 306 -4.50 3.81 -27.88
#